data_AF-A0A6G0WPE3-F1
#
_entry.id   AF-A0A6G0WPE3-F1
#
_cell.length_a   1.000
_cell.length_b   1.000
_cell.length_c   1.000
_cell.angle_alpha   90.00
_cell.angle_beta   90.00
_cell.angle_gamma   90.00
#
_symmetry.space_group_name_H-M   'P 1'
#
loop_
_entity.id
_entity.type
_entity.pdbx_description
1 polymer ?
#
loop_
_entity_poly.entity_id
_entity_poly.type
_entity_poly.pdbx_seq_one_letter_code
_entity_poly.pdbx_strand_id
1 'polypeptide(L)'
;MEDEPVPQQPTPQQPPPQQYKPLNQAIDLVRQAVEEDRNLNLEAAFRLYRQSVEHFMVACRYERNPSSKQLIMDKTNEYMTRAEQIKTFLESQGKK
;
A
#
# COMPACT_ATOMS: atom_id res chain seq x y z
N MET A 1 13.06 12.87 -48.92
CA MET A 1 11.87 12.32 -48.25
C MET A 1 12.33 11.10 -47.47
N GLU A 2 13.05 11.35 -46.39
CA GLU A 2 13.25 10.35 -45.34
C GLU A 2 12.61 11.01 -44.13
N ASP A 3 11.47 10.47 -43.74
CA ASP A 3 10.72 10.90 -42.57
C ASP A 3 11.61 10.58 -41.36
N GLU A 4 12.31 11.60 -40.84
CA GLU A 4 13.06 11.44 -39.60
C GLU A 4 12.09 10.98 -38.51
N PRO A 5 12.42 9.93 -37.74
CA PRO A 5 11.54 9.46 -36.69
C PRO A 5 11.39 10.57 -35.65
N VAL A 6 10.18 11.11 -35.55
CA VAL A 6 9.83 12.11 -34.54
C VAL A 6 10.24 11.57 -33.16
N PRO A 7 11.02 12.31 -32.37
CA PRO A 7 11.37 11.90 -31.02
C PRO A 7 10.07 11.73 -30.22
N GLN A 8 9.77 10.48 -29.84
CA GLN A 8 8.62 10.15 -29.02
C GLN A 8 8.75 10.92 -27.70
N GLN A 9 7.82 11.84 -27.46
CA GLN A 9 7.74 12.58 -26.21
C GLN A 9 7.68 11.62 -25.02
N PRO A 10 8.30 11.94 -23.87
CA PRO A 10 8.24 11.10 -22.69
C PRO A 10 6.78 10.96 -22.23
N THR A 11 6.26 9.73 -22.30
CA THR A 11 5.04 9.34 -21.59
C THR A 11 5.20 9.63 -20.09
N PRO A 12 4.12 9.96 -19.35
CA PRO A 12 4.23 10.32 -17.94
C PRO A 12 4.79 9.15 -17.10
N GLN A 13 6.10 9.24 -16.86
CA GLN A 13 6.92 8.73 -15.76
C GLN A 13 6.59 7.31 -15.27
N GLN A 14 7.14 6.31 -15.95
CA GLN A 14 7.55 5.07 -15.27
C GLN A 14 8.80 5.38 -14.43
N PRO A 15 8.78 5.22 -13.09
CA PRO A 15 10.01 5.32 -12.31
C PRO A 15 10.99 4.21 -12.75
N PRO A 16 12.31 4.49 -12.74
CA PRO A 16 13.32 3.54 -13.22
C PRO A 16 13.27 2.21 -12.44
N PRO A 17 13.53 1.06 -13.10
CA PRO A 17 13.22 -0.27 -12.59
C PRO A 17 14.12 -0.82 -11.46
N GLN A 18 14.81 0.01 -10.66
CA GLN A 18 15.83 -0.51 -9.74
C GLN A 18 15.77 -0.08 -8.27
N GLN A 19 14.90 0.84 -7.83
CA GLN A 19 14.95 1.25 -6.43
C GLN A 19 13.62 1.75 -5.83
N TYR A 20 12.53 1.05 -6.11
CA TYR A 20 11.34 1.16 -5.24
C TYR A 20 11.09 -0.23 -4.67
N LYS A 21 11.26 -0.38 -3.35
CA LYS A 21 10.81 -1.57 -2.60
C LYS A 21 9.57 -1.19 -1.76
N PRO A 22 8.46 -0.76 -2.39
CA PRO A 22 7.24 -0.39 -1.67
C PRO A 22 6.73 -1.56 -0.83
N LEU A 23 7.01 -2.80 -1.25
CA LEU A 23 6.68 -4.01 -0.49
C LEU A 23 7.39 -4.07 0.88
N ASN A 24 8.68 -3.76 0.97
CA ASN A 24 9.40 -3.80 2.26
C ASN A 24 8.87 -2.72 3.20
N GLN A 25 8.63 -1.51 2.69
CA GLN A 25 8.03 -0.43 3.45
C GLN A 25 6.63 -0.81 3.96
N ALA A 26 5.80 -1.42 3.10
CA ALA A 26 4.49 -1.92 3.50
C ALA A 26 4.58 -2.96 4.64
N ILE A 27 5.55 -3.88 4.54
CA ILE A 27 5.79 -4.91 5.56
C ILE A 27 6.23 -4.29 6.89
N ASP A 28 7.12 -3.31 6.88
CA ASP A 28 7.58 -2.67 8.12
C ASP A 28 6.48 -1.84 8.77
N LEU A 29 5.70 -1.11 7.97
CA LEU A 29 4.54 -0.35 8.45
C LEU A 29 3.48 -1.27 9.05
N VAL A 30 3.17 -2.41 8.41
CA VAL A 30 2.13 -3.31 8.93
C VAL A 30 2.57 -4.04 10.19
N ARG A 31 3.88 -4.33 10.34
CA ARG A 31 4.43 -4.86 11.60
C ARG A 31 4.22 -3.88 12.74
N GLN A 32 4.50 -2.59 12.52
CA GLN A 32 4.23 -1.54 13.50
C GLN A 32 2.73 -1.41 13.76
N ALA A 33 1.89 -1.45 12.72
CA ALA A 33 0.44 -1.36 12.86
C ALA A 33 -0.13 -2.47 13.75
N VAL A 34 0.33 -3.72 13.56
CA VAL A 34 -0.08 -4.88 14.36
C VAL A 34 0.36 -4.74 15.81
N GLU A 35 1.55 -4.18 16.06
CA GLU A 35 2.04 -3.95 17.42
C GLU A 35 1.19 -2.88 18.14
N GLU A 36 0.93 -1.75 17.48
CA GLU A 36 0.06 -0.71 18.02
C GLU A 36 -1.38 -1.21 18.24
N ASP A 37 -1.91 -2.04 17.34
CA ASP A 37 -3.24 -2.65 17.47
C ASP A 37 -3.32 -3.57 18.70
N ARG A 38 -2.29 -4.41 18.91
CA ARG A 38 -2.18 -5.26 20.10
C ARG A 38 -2.09 -4.47 21.40
N ASN A 39 -1.41 -3.33 21.35
CA ASN A 39 -1.29 -2.41 22.49
C ASN A 39 -2.51 -1.50 22.66
N LEU A 40 -3.58 -1.69 21.86
CA LEU A 40 -4.81 -0.89 21.85
C LEU A 40 -4.58 0.60 21.53
N ASN A 41 -3.44 0.92 20.91
CA ASN A 41 -3.13 2.24 20.36
C ASN A 41 -3.82 2.40 19.01
N LEU A 42 -5.15 2.34 19.01
CA LEU A 42 -5.99 2.16 17.82
C LEU A 42 -5.85 3.30 16.79
N GLU A 43 -5.66 4.55 17.23
CA GLU A 43 -5.44 5.67 16.30
C GLU A 43 -4.12 5.54 15.53
N ALA A 44 -3.05 5.13 16.24
CA ALA A 44 -1.75 4.89 15.63
C ALA A 44 -1.78 3.68 14.70
N ALA A 45 -2.41 2.58 15.16
CA ALA A 45 -2.63 1.37 14.37
C ALA A 45 -3.38 1.67 13.08
N PHE A 46 -4.49 2.42 13.14
CA PHE A 46 -5.27 2.82 11.98
C PHE A 46 -4.44 3.59 10.95
N ARG A 47 -3.68 4.59 11.41
CA ARG A 47 -2.80 5.39 10.54
C ARG A 47 -1.75 4.52 9.85
N LEU A 48 -1.10 3.63 10.58
CA LEU A 48 -0.07 2.73 10.05
C LEU A 48 -0.66 1.69 9.08
N TYR A 49 -1.81 1.11 9.38
CA TYR A 49 -2.50 0.20 8.46
C TYR A 49 -2.83 0.89 7.14
N ARG A 50 -3.37 2.10 7.17
CA ARG A 50 -3.67 2.87 5.94
C ARG A 50 -2.43 3.12 5.09
N GLN A 51 -1.33 3.56 5.71
CA GLN A 51 -0.07 3.76 4.99
C GLN A 51 0.45 2.44 4.40
N SER A 52 0.39 1.34 5.16
CA SER A 52 0.82 0.03 4.65
C SER A 52 0.01 -0.42 3.43
N VAL A 53 -1.31 -0.19 3.44
CA VAL A 53 -2.22 -0.51 2.32
C VAL A 53 -1.88 0.30 1.08
N GLU A 54 -1.60 1.60 1.22
CA GLU A 54 -1.15 2.45 0.10
C GLU A 54 0.13 1.90 -0.55
N HIS A 55 1.11 1.50 0.26
CA HIS A 55 2.34 0.88 -0.23
C HIS A 55 2.11 -0.51 -0.86
N PHE A 56 1.24 -1.35 -0.30
CA PHE A 56 0.90 -2.63 -0.90
C PHE A 56 0.19 -2.48 -2.25
N MET A 57 -0.70 -1.49 -2.41
CA MET A 57 -1.34 -1.20 -3.70
C MET A 57 -0.32 -0.79 -4.77
N VAL A 58 0.67 0.05 -4.40
CA VAL A 58 1.78 0.39 -5.30
C VAL A 58 2.59 -0.86 -5.64
N ALA A 59 2.94 -1.69 -4.66
CA ALA A 59 3.65 -2.95 -4.91
C ALA A 59 2.87 -3.88 -5.87
N CYS A 60 1.56 -4.03 -5.66
CA CYS A 60 0.67 -4.85 -6.49
C CYS A 60 0.61 -4.36 -7.95
N ARG A 61 0.63 -3.04 -8.17
CA ARG A 61 0.61 -2.46 -9.52
C ARG A 61 1.83 -2.85 -10.36
N TYR A 62 2.99 -3.02 -9.73
CA TYR A 62 4.26 -3.28 -10.41
C TYR A 62 4.73 -4.74 -10.30
N GLU A 63 4.05 -5.57 -9.51
CA GLU A 63 4.34 -7.01 -9.42
C GLU A 63 3.95 -7.73 -10.72
N ARG A 64 4.91 -8.48 -11.27
CA ARG A 64 4.75 -9.22 -12.55
C ARG A 64 4.41 -10.68 -12.31
N ASN A 65 4.84 -11.25 -11.18
CA ASN A 65 4.51 -12.62 -10.83
C ASN A 65 3.04 -12.69 -10.39
N PRO A 66 2.18 -13.46 -11.08
CA PRO A 66 0.75 -13.50 -10.76
C PRO A 66 0.47 -14.09 -9.38
N SER A 67 1.25 -15.08 -8.92
CA SER A 67 1.11 -15.66 -7.59
C SER A 67 1.52 -14.68 -6.49
N SER A 68 2.64 -13.97 -6.66
CA SER A 68 3.07 -12.93 -5.71
C SER A 68 2.09 -11.77 -5.69
N LYS A 69 1.57 -11.36 -6.85
CA LYS A 69 0.56 -10.31 -6.97
C LYS A 69 -0.71 -10.68 -6.21
N GLN A 70 -1.19 -11.91 -6.37
CA GLN A 70 -2.36 -12.40 -5.63
C GLN A 70 -2.11 -12.34 -4.12
N LEU A 71 -0.95 -12.83 -3.66
CA LEU A 71 -0.59 -12.79 -2.24
C LEU A 71 -0.55 -11.35 -1.68
N ILE A 72 0.04 -10.42 -2.42
CA ILE A 72 0.07 -8.99 -2.05
C ILE A 72 -1.36 -8.43 -1.97
N MET A 73 -2.22 -8.77 -2.93
CA MET A 73 -3.61 -8.31 -2.97
C MET A 73 -4.43 -8.86 -1.80
N ASP A 74 -4.28 -10.16 -1.48
CA ASP A 74 -4.95 -10.79 -0.34
C ASP A 74 -4.56 -10.11 0.97
N LYS A 75 -3.26 -9.83 1.16
CA LYS A 75 -2.76 -9.10 2.33
C LYS A 75 -3.23 -7.65 2.37
N THR A 76 -3.29 -6.98 1.23
CA THR A 76 -3.85 -5.61 1.13
C THR A 76 -5.29 -5.59 1.66
N ASN A 77 -6.12 -6.54 1.24
CA ASN A 77 -7.52 -6.64 1.66
C ASN A 77 -7.66 -6.96 3.15
N GLU A 78 -6.83 -7.86 3.68
CA GLU A 78 -6.80 -8.20 5.11
C GLU A 78 -6.52 -6.96 5.97
N TYR A 79 -5.48 -6.20 5.62
CA TYR A 79 -5.09 -5.00 6.38
C TYR A 79 -6.03 -3.82 6.19
N MET A 80 -6.63 -3.67 5.00
CA MET A 80 -7.68 -2.68 4.76
C MET A 80 -8.92 -2.99 5.62
N THR A 81 -9.34 -4.25 5.67
CA THR A 81 -10.48 -4.68 6.50
C THR A 81 -10.25 -4.35 7.97
N ARG A 82 -9.03 -4.61 8.48
CA ARG A 82 -8.70 -4.27 9.86
C ARG A 82 -8.71 -2.76 10.11
N ALA A 83 -8.18 -1.96 9.19
CA ALA A 83 -8.22 -0.50 9.28
C ALA A 83 -9.66 0.04 9.38
N GLU A 84 -10.58 -0.48 8.56
CA GLU A 84 -12.00 -0.07 8.58
C GLU A 84 -12.71 -0.46 9.88
N GLN A 85 -12.40 -1.63 10.44
CA GLN A 85 -12.90 -2.04 11.76
C GLN A 85 -12.47 -1.07 12.85
N ILE A 86 -11.18 -0.72 12.88
CA ILE A 86 -10.62 0.21 13.86
C ILE A 86 -11.26 1.60 13.69
N LYS A 87 -11.38 2.09 12.46
CA LYS A 87 -12.03 3.37 12.16
C LYS A 87 -13.47 3.40 12.69
N THR A 88 -14.26 2.38 12.38
CA THR A 88 -15.65 2.26 12.84
C THR A 88 -15.73 2.26 14.37
N PHE A 89 -14.81 1.55 15.04
CA PHE A 89 -14.73 1.56 16.49
C PHE A 89 -14.42 2.96 17.05
N LEU A 90 -13.39 3.64 16.53
CA LEU A 90 -13.02 4.99 16.95
C LEU A 90 -14.15 6.00 16.75
N GLU A 91 -14.83 5.95 15.60
CA GLU A 91 -16.01 6.79 15.30
C GLU A 91 -17.18 6.51 16.24
N SER A 92 -17.34 5.26 16.71
CA SER A 92 -18.36 4.91 17.71
C SER A 92 -18.03 5.40 19.12
N GLN A 93 -16.74 5.48 19.48
CA GLN A 93 -16.29 5.99 20.78
C GLN A 93 -16.40 7.52 20.85
N GLY A 94 -16.08 8.23 19.76
CA GLY A 94 -16.19 9.69 19.70
C GLY A 94 -17.61 10.24 19.60
N LYS A 95 -18.63 9.37 19.50
CA LYS A 95 -20.06 9.74 19.45
C LYS A 95 -20.80 9.61 20.78
N LYS A 96 -20.07 9.42 21.89
CA LYS A 96 -20.60 9.50 23.26
C LYS A 96 -20.25 10.84 23.90
#